data_AF-A0A8T4MZD3-F1
#
_entry.id   AF-A0A8T4MZD3-F1
#
_cell.length_a   1.000
_cell.length_b   1.000
_cell.length_c   1.000
_cell.angle_alpha   90.00
_cell.angle_beta   90.00
_cell.angle_gamma   90.00
#
_symmetry.space_group_name_H-M   'P 1'
#
loop_
_entity.id
_entity.type
_entity.pdbx_description
1 polymer ?
#
loop_
_entity_poly.entity_id
_entity_poly.type
_entity_poly.pdbx_seq_one_letter_code
_entity_poly.pdbx_strand_id
1 'polypeptide(L)'
;MSRIKFKKGRQRGFLMEVLRKMDCPSLRALNQFGFEIPYSTLKNYFGESRTLPEKFFNDLCYLSKLNKNNLNFEIIHENWGKIKGGKKSRRKVSPNKK
;
A
#
# COMPACT_ATOMS: atom_id res chain seq x y z
N MET A 1 -3.08 6.30 10.03
CA MET A 1 -1.89 5.82 9.32
C MET A 1 -1.89 6.30 7.89
N SER A 2 -0.89 7.09 7.54
CA SER A 2 -0.65 7.54 6.16
C SER A 2 -0.20 6.38 5.27
N ARG A 3 -0.50 6.51 3.98
CA ARG A 3 -0.17 5.56 2.92
C ARG A 3 0.61 6.27 1.84
N ILE A 4 1.48 5.56 1.14
CA ILE A 4 2.20 6.05 -0.03
C ILE A 4 1.52 5.51 -1.27
N LYS A 5 1.14 6.42 -2.18
CA LYS A 5 0.61 6.09 -3.49
C LYS A 5 1.58 6.52 -4.56
N PHE A 6 1.94 5.56 -5.41
CA PHE A 6 2.71 5.80 -6.61
C PHE A 6 1.79 5.96 -7.81
N LYS A 7 2.34 6.57 -8.88
CA LYS A 7 1.75 6.44 -10.21
C LYS A 7 1.79 4.96 -10.66
N LYS A 8 0.83 4.56 -11.50
CA LYS A 8 0.76 3.20 -12.04
C LYS A 8 2.08 2.80 -12.71
N GLY A 9 2.58 1.61 -12.42
CA GLY A 9 3.87 1.05 -12.83
C GLY A 9 5.06 1.45 -11.95
N ARG A 10 4.98 2.57 -11.21
CA ARG A 10 6.11 3.11 -10.43
C ARG A 10 6.30 2.39 -9.09
N GLN A 11 5.24 1.87 -8.47
CA GLN A 11 5.37 1.13 -7.21
C GLN A 11 6.12 -0.18 -7.45
N ARG A 12 5.79 -0.89 -8.53
CA ARG A 12 6.51 -2.09 -8.93
C ARG A 12 7.97 -1.78 -9.24
N GLY A 13 8.22 -0.72 -10.02
CA GLY A 13 9.58 -0.27 -10.33
C GLY A 13 10.40 0.04 -9.08
N PHE A 14 9.82 0.76 -8.12
CA PHE A 14 10.43 1.03 -6.81
C PHE A 14 10.80 -0.27 -6.09
N LEU A 15 9.88 -1.22 -5.98
CA LEU A 15 10.14 -2.50 -5.30
C LEU A 15 11.21 -3.33 -6.02
N MET A 16 11.24 -3.33 -7.35
CA MET A 16 12.32 -3.99 -8.11
C MET A 16 13.67 -3.33 -7.87
N GLU A 17 13.71 -2.00 -7.80
CA GLU A 17 14.93 -1.26 -7.51
C GLU A 17 15.43 -1.53 -6.09
N VAL A 18 14.53 -1.58 -5.11
CA VAL A 18 14.84 -1.97 -3.73
C VAL A 18 15.45 -3.37 -3.69
N LEU A 19 14.81 -4.36 -4.35
CA LEU A 19 15.34 -5.73 -4.41
C LEU A 19 16.74 -5.77 -5.01
N ARG A 20 16.97 -5.03 -6.10
CA ARG A 20 18.29 -4.92 -6.75
C ARG A 20 19.33 -4.27 -5.84
N LYS A 21 18.97 -3.20 -5.12
CA LYS A 21 19.88 -2.48 -4.21
C LYS A 21 20.24 -3.29 -2.97
N MET A 22 19.30 -4.10 -2.49
CA MET A 22 19.46 -4.94 -1.30
C MET A 22 19.94 -6.35 -1.63
N ASP A 23 20.30 -6.62 -2.89
CA ASP A 23 20.73 -7.93 -3.40
C ASP A 23 19.78 -9.08 -3.03
N CYS A 24 18.48 -8.81 -3.11
CA CYS A 24 17.43 -9.74 -2.73
C CYS A 24 16.90 -10.51 -3.95
N PRO A 25 16.93 -11.85 -3.93
CA PRO A 25 16.48 -12.64 -5.08
C PRO A 25 14.95 -12.63 -5.27
N SER A 26 14.19 -12.31 -4.22
CA SER A 26 12.72 -12.27 -4.29
C SER A 26 12.11 -11.34 -3.25
N LEU A 27 10.83 -11.00 -3.42
CA LEU A 27 10.06 -10.24 -2.43
C LEU A 27 10.07 -10.91 -1.06
N ARG A 28 10.01 -12.24 -1.01
CA ARG A 28 10.00 -13.00 0.25
C ARG A 28 11.31 -12.82 1.03
N ALA A 29 12.42 -12.59 0.32
CA ALA A 29 13.71 -12.32 0.94
C ALA A 29 13.70 -11.01 1.75
N LEU A 30 12.80 -10.06 1.47
CA LEU A 30 12.67 -8.85 2.29
C LEU A 30 12.39 -9.18 3.76
N ASN A 31 11.71 -10.28 4.07
CA ASN A 31 11.42 -10.65 5.45
C ASN A 31 12.68 -10.97 6.28
N GLN A 32 13.83 -11.24 5.64
CA GLN A 32 15.10 -11.45 6.35
C GLN A 32 15.58 -10.18 7.10
N PHE A 33 15.11 -9.00 6.69
CA PHE A 33 15.41 -7.72 7.36
C PHE A 33 14.47 -7.41 8.53
N GLY A 34 13.69 -8.40 8.99
CA GLY A 34 12.76 -8.25 10.11
C GLY A 34 11.37 -7.74 9.72
N PHE A 35 11.02 -7.73 8.42
CA PHE A 35 9.65 -7.44 8.01
C PHE A 35 8.74 -8.64 8.26
N GLU A 36 7.77 -8.48 9.17
CA GLU A 36 6.73 -9.48 9.43
C GLU A 36 5.55 -9.36 8.45
N ILE A 37 5.85 -9.24 7.16
CA ILE A 37 4.82 -9.05 6.12
C ILE A 37 4.59 -10.38 5.37
N PRO A 38 3.36 -10.90 5.33
CA PRO A 38 3.04 -12.10 4.56
C PRO A 38 3.36 -11.93 3.07
N TYR A 39 3.84 -12.99 2.42
CA TYR A 39 4.18 -12.97 0.99
C TYR A 39 3.01 -12.54 0.09
N SER A 40 1.77 -12.93 0.43
CA SER A 40 0.56 -12.49 -0.29
C SER A 40 0.40 -10.96 -0.28
N THR A 41 0.75 -10.32 0.85
CA THR A 41 0.70 -8.87 1.00
C THR A 41 1.82 -8.19 0.20
N LEU A 42 3.03 -8.74 0.23
CA LEU A 42 4.13 -8.26 -0.61
C LEU A 42 3.80 -8.36 -2.10
N LYS A 43 3.18 -9.47 -2.53
CA LYS A 43 2.71 -9.65 -3.91
C LYS A 43 1.65 -8.62 -4.30
N ASN A 44 0.75 -8.27 -3.38
CA ASN A 44 -0.23 -7.21 -3.61
C ASN A 44 0.42 -5.83 -3.78
N TYR A 45 1.44 -5.52 -2.97
CA TYR A 45 2.21 -4.30 -3.17
C TYR A 45 2.96 -4.32 -4.51
N PHE A 46 3.55 -5.44 -4.88
CA PHE A 46 4.24 -5.58 -6.15
C PHE A 46 3.31 -5.49 -7.38
N GLY A 47 2.11 -6.06 -7.27
CA GLY A 47 1.06 -5.97 -8.27
C GLY A 47 0.29 -4.64 -8.26
N GLU A 48 0.69 -3.68 -7.41
CA GLU A 48 0.07 -2.37 -7.26
C GLU A 48 -1.43 -2.41 -6.91
N SER A 49 -1.91 -3.54 -6.40
CA SER A 49 -3.30 -3.71 -5.96
C SER A 49 -3.56 -3.05 -4.61
N ARG A 50 -2.49 -2.75 -3.85
CA ARG A 50 -2.53 -2.05 -2.57
C ARG A 50 -1.46 -0.97 -2.50
N THR A 51 -1.78 0.13 -1.82
CA THR A 51 -0.81 1.18 -1.47
C THR A 51 0.09 0.76 -0.32
N LEU A 52 1.33 1.26 -0.33
CA LEU A 52 2.32 0.94 0.68
C LEU A 52 2.03 1.71 1.99
N PRO A 53 2.15 1.09 3.17
CA PRO A 53 2.23 1.83 4.42
C PRO A 53 3.42 2.79 4.41
N GLU A 54 3.24 4.00 4.92
CA GLU A 54 4.34 4.99 4.99
C GLU A 54 5.56 4.46 5.75
N LYS A 55 5.34 3.83 6.91
CA LYS A 55 6.41 3.22 7.70
C LYS A 55 7.22 2.23 6.86
N PHE A 56 6.54 1.28 6.23
CA PHE A 56 7.20 0.26 5.40
C PHE A 56 7.96 0.87 4.22
N PHE A 57 7.40 1.88 3.55
CA PHE A 57 8.09 2.62 2.50
C PHE A 57 9.37 3.30 3.01
N ASN A 58 9.30 3.96 4.16
CA ASN A 58 10.45 4.62 4.77
C ASN A 58 11.55 3.62 5.16
N ASP A 59 11.16 2.48 5.72
CA ASP A 59 12.09 1.40 6.09
C ASP A 59 12.80 0.86 4.84
N LEU A 60 12.06 0.62 3.75
CA LEU A 60 12.66 0.18 2.48
C LEU A 60 13.61 1.22 1.91
N CYS A 61 13.26 2.51 1.93
CA CYS A 61 14.15 3.57 1.47
C CYS A 61 15.44 3.64 2.29
N TYR A 62 15.31 3.48 3.61
CA TYR A 62 16.44 3.48 4.53
C TYR A 62 17.39 2.32 4.24
N LEU A 63 16.86 1.09 4.16
CA LEU A 63 17.66 -0.11 3.90
C LEU A 63 18.29 -0.13 2.51
N SER A 64 17.55 0.29 1.48
CA SER A 64 18.03 0.32 0.08
C SER A 64 18.88 1.55 -0.26
N LYS A 65 19.04 2.50 0.68
CA LYS A 65 19.69 3.80 0.49
C LYS A 65 19.13 4.56 -0.71
N LEU A 66 17.82 4.44 -0.96
CA LEU A 66 17.14 5.17 -2.02
C LEU A 66 16.77 6.57 -1.54
N ASN A 67 17.07 7.57 -2.37
CA ASN A 67 16.71 8.95 -2.09
C ASN A 67 15.22 9.18 -2.45
N LYS A 68 14.42 9.53 -1.44
CA LYS A 68 13.00 9.82 -1.57
C LYS A 68 12.71 10.96 -2.55
N ASN A 69 13.61 11.92 -2.69
CA ASN A 69 13.43 13.09 -3.55
C ASN A 69 13.32 12.73 -5.03
N ASN A 70 13.87 11.58 -5.43
CA ASN A 70 13.82 11.10 -6.81
C ASN A 70 12.59 10.21 -7.07
N LEU A 71 11.83 9.88 -6.03
CA LEU A 71 10.67 9.02 -6.13
C LEU A 71 9.41 9.89 -6.27
N ASN A 72 8.70 9.75 -7.39
CA ASN A 72 7.47 10.49 -7.64
C ASN A 72 6.28 9.75 -6.98
N PHE A 73 6.00 10.09 -5.72
CA PHE A 73 4.91 9.50 -4.91
C PHE A 73 4.09 10.58 -4.19
N GLU A 74 2.87 10.20 -3.81
CA GLU A 74 1.93 11.02 -3.04
C GLU A 74 1.70 10.38 -1.67
N ILE A 75 1.65 11.20 -0.62
CA ILE A 75 1.25 10.75 0.72
C ILE A 75 -0.26 10.92 0.83
N ILE A 76 -0.92 9.85 1.26
CA ILE A 76 -2.37 9.78 1.42
C ILE A 76 -2.69 9.62 2.90
N HIS A 77 -3.50 10.53 3.43
CA HIS A 77 -3.97 10.46 4.81
C HIS A 77 -5.29 9.69 4.96
N GLU A 78 -5.59 9.33 6.22
CA GLU A 78 -6.52 8.28 6.66
C GLU A 78 -7.97 8.33 6.12
N ASN A 79 -8.40 9.45 5.55
CA ASN A 79 -9.76 9.64 5.03
C ASN A 79 -9.91 9.33 3.53
N TRP A 80 -8.83 8.92 2.86
CA TRP A 80 -8.88 8.65 1.43
C TRP A 80 -9.64 7.36 1.11
N GLY A 81 -10.71 7.47 0.32
CA GLY A 81 -11.57 6.35 -0.06
C GLY A 81 -12.57 5.91 1.01
N LYS A 82 -12.59 6.56 2.17
CA LYS A 82 -13.61 6.32 3.20
C LYS A 82 -14.83 7.19 2.89
N ILE A 83 -15.87 6.58 2.32
CA ILE A 83 -17.17 7.25 2.21
C ILE A 83 -17.70 7.43 3.64
N LYS A 84 -17.77 8.68 4.13
CA LYS A 84 -18.51 9.01 5.36
C LYS A 84 -19.99 8.67 5.14
N GLY A 85 -20.43 7.50 5.61
CA GLY A 85 -21.85 7.19 5.73
C GLY A 85 -22.33 6.07 4.82
N GLY A 86 -22.03 4.83 5.21
CA GLY A 86 -22.95 3.72 4.96
C GLY A 86 -24.14 3.78 5.93
N LYS A 87 -24.87 4.90 6.04
CA LYS A 87 -26.20 4.86 6.67
C LYS A 87 -27.11 4.14 5.68
N LYS A 88 -27.15 2.82 5.77
CA LYS A 88 -28.18 1.99 5.14
C LYS A 88 -29.53 2.57 5.59
N SER A 89 -30.19 3.33 4.72
CA SER A 89 -31.53 3.84 5.00
C SER A 89 -32.42 2.62 5.25
N ARG A 90 -32.89 2.46 6.50
CA ARG A 90 -34.01 1.56 6.80
C ARG A 90 -35.24 2.16 6.12
N ARG A 91 -35.50 1.79 4.86
CA ARG A 91 -36.82 2.05 4.27
C ARG A 91 -37.84 1.35 5.17
N LYS A 92 -38.69 2.13 5.84
CA LYS A 92 -39.87 1.60 6.54
C LYS A 92 -40.73 0.92 5.49
N VAL A 93 -40.98 -0.37 5.66
CA VAL A 93 -42.01 -1.08 4.90
C VAL A 93 -43.35 -0.49 5.33
N SER A 94 -44.04 0.22 4.42
CA SER A 94 -45.42 0.64 4.65
C SER A 94 -46.31 -0.60 4.63
N PRO A 95 -47.20 -0.83 5.62
CA PRO A 95 -48.14 -1.93 5.56
C PRO A 95 -49.17 -1.64 4.46
N ASN A 96 -49.37 -2.63 3.58
CA ASN A 96 -50.42 -2.64 2.57
C ASN A 96 -51.77 -2.33 3.24
N LYS A 97 -52.48 -1.30 2.77
CA LYS A 97 -53.92 -1.16 3.03
C LYS A 97 -54.68 -1.97 1.98
N LYS A 98 -55.56 -2.81 2.51
CA LYS A 98 -56.54 -3.67 1.86
C LYS A 98 -57.52 -2.88 1.00
#